data_AF-A0A837BSL8-F1
#
_entry.id   AF-A0A837BSL8-F1
#
_cell.length_a   1.000
_cell.length_b   1.000
_cell.length_c   1.000
_cell.angle_alpha   90.00
_cell.angle_beta   90.00
_cell.angle_gamma   90.00
#
_symmetry.space_group_name_H-M   'P 1'
#
loop_
_entity.id
_entity.type
_entity.pdbx_description
1 polymer ?
#
loop_
_entity_poly.entity_id
_entity_poly.type
_entity_poly.pdbx_seq_one_letter_code
_entity_poly.pdbx_strand_id
1 'polypeptide(L)'
;MNSKIRIKELRQLNKVSQGDLAKATGLTRQAISNYENNERMPNKEILEKLSNFFNVSVSYILGAYSKKEILEVLKNSYISESKKSSLSYSMKISKISYNVDLICIAKGLLPYDEPRFNLLSEKEINNIDFWNKNFSFIFNSIAVKWLITKPLDATKEDILDALRDALATKLLKLERDDKDQKDGKEWIESPKELLQKRQDFINEHIFIDEDGEPFIDFNKTNY
;
A
#
# COMPACT_ATOMS: atom_id res chain seq x y z
N MET A 1 -14.28 18.12 15.24
CA MET A 1 -13.40 17.56 14.18
C MET A 1 -12.01 18.16 14.35
N ASN A 2 -11.05 17.39 14.83
CA ASN A 2 -9.66 17.83 14.92
C ASN A 2 -8.97 17.50 13.58
N SER A 3 -9.31 18.26 12.54
CA SER A 3 -8.71 18.07 11.21
C SER A 3 -7.24 18.47 11.31
N LYS A 4 -6.32 17.49 11.32
CA LYS A 4 -4.89 17.74 11.36
C LYS A 4 -4.45 18.43 10.06
N ILE A 5 -4.39 19.76 10.06
CA ILE A 5 -3.88 20.51 8.90
C ILE A 5 -2.37 20.33 8.79
N ARG A 6 -1.87 20.05 7.59
CA ARG A 6 -0.47 19.66 7.35
C ARG A 6 0.46 20.81 7.01
N ILE A 7 0.04 22.08 7.16
CA ILE A 7 0.84 23.24 6.75
C ILE A 7 2.19 23.27 7.47
N LYS A 8 2.20 23.07 8.79
CA LYS A 8 3.42 23.06 9.60
C LYS A 8 4.35 21.92 9.20
N GLU A 9 3.80 20.73 9.02
CA GLU A 9 4.51 19.53 8.58
C GLU A 9 5.18 19.76 7.22
N LEU A 10 4.40 20.20 6.23
CA LEU A 10 4.88 20.52 4.88
C LEU A 10 5.97 21.60 4.91
N ARG A 11 5.78 22.65 5.70
CA ARG A 11 6.76 23.73 5.85
C ARG A 11 8.09 23.20 6.40
N GLN A 12 8.04 22.38 7.45
CA GLN A 12 9.23 21.79 8.06
C GLN A 12 9.93 20.79 7.12
N LEU A 13 9.18 19.96 6.40
CA LEU A 13 9.72 19.03 5.39
C LEU A 13 10.45 19.78 4.27
N ASN A 14 9.93 20.93 3.86
CA ASN A 14 10.56 21.79 2.85
C ASN A 14 11.64 22.72 3.43
N LYS A 15 11.91 22.67 4.74
CA LYS A 15 12.88 23.52 5.45
C LYS A 15 12.63 25.03 5.28
N VAL A 16 11.36 25.44 5.21
CA VAL A 16 10.94 26.83 5.00
C VAL A 16 10.58 27.48 6.35
N SER A 17 10.90 28.76 6.58
CA SER A 17 10.44 29.48 7.77
C SER A 17 8.99 29.97 7.61
N GLN A 18 8.27 30.26 8.69
CA GLN A 18 6.91 30.84 8.57
C GLN A 18 6.94 32.18 7.80
N GLY A 19 8.03 32.95 7.93
CA GLY A 19 8.21 34.21 7.22
C GLY A 19 8.46 34.02 5.72
N ASP A 20 9.23 33.01 5.33
CA ASP A 20 9.50 32.72 3.92
C ASP A 20 8.26 32.14 3.22
N LEU A 21 7.52 31.27 3.91
CA LEU A 21 6.24 30.77 3.41
C LEU A 21 5.24 31.91 3.20
N ALA A 22 5.15 32.83 4.18
CA ALA A 22 4.32 34.01 4.10
C ALA A 22 4.68 34.88 2.87
N LYS A 23 5.97 35.19 2.68
CA LYS A 23 6.45 35.94 1.50
C LYS A 23 6.09 35.25 0.19
N ALA A 24 6.36 33.95 0.07
CA ALA A 24 6.15 33.18 -1.16
C ALA A 24 4.66 33.04 -1.53
N THR A 25 3.76 33.08 -0.54
CA THR A 25 2.31 32.91 -0.74
C THR A 25 1.54 34.23 -0.69
N GLY A 26 2.21 35.35 -0.45
CA GLY A 26 1.57 36.66 -0.27
C GLY A 26 0.71 36.75 1.00
N LEU A 27 1.01 35.95 2.02
CA LEU A 27 0.32 35.91 3.31
C LEU A 27 1.15 36.63 4.38
N THR A 28 0.56 36.87 5.56
CA THR A 28 1.32 37.36 6.71
C THR A 28 1.89 36.19 7.51
N ARG A 29 3.03 36.40 8.18
CA ARG A 29 3.60 35.41 9.11
C ARG A 29 2.59 35.01 10.20
N GLN A 30 1.78 35.97 10.66
CA GLN A 30 0.72 35.72 11.64
C GLN A 30 -0.35 34.79 11.06
N ALA A 31 -0.80 35.00 9.82
CA ALA A 31 -1.78 34.12 9.18
C ALA A 31 -1.27 32.67 9.12
N ILE A 32 0.00 32.47 8.71
CA ILE A 32 0.64 31.15 8.70
C ILE A 32 0.63 30.54 10.11
N SER A 33 1.04 31.30 11.14
CA SER A 33 1.02 30.81 12.53
C SER A 33 -0.37 30.38 12.97
N ASN A 34 -1.40 31.19 12.70
CA ASN A 34 -2.78 30.88 13.07
C ASN A 34 -3.27 29.61 12.36
N TYR A 35 -2.89 29.40 11.09
CA TYR A 35 -3.23 28.17 10.37
C TYR A 35 -2.50 26.95 10.95
N GLU A 36 -1.20 27.06 11.23
CA GLU A 36 -0.40 25.96 11.80
C GLU A 36 -0.87 25.54 13.21
N ASN A 37 -1.48 26.46 13.95
CA ASN A 37 -2.00 26.22 15.30
C ASN A 37 -3.50 25.89 15.32
N ASN A 38 -4.16 25.74 14.16
CA ASN A 38 -5.61 25.56 14.04
C ASN A 38 -6.46 26.70 14.65
N GLU A 39 -5.88 27.87 14.90
CA GLU A 39 -6.59 29.06 15.41
C GLU A 39 -7.50 29.68 14.32
N ARG A 40 -7.15 29.46 13.05
CA ARG A 40 -7.94 29.88 11.89
C ARG A 40 -7.86 28.80 10.82
N MET A 41 -8.94 28.58 10.07
CA MET A 41 -8.90 27.75 8.87
C MET A 41 -8.60 28.61 7.63
N PRO A 42 -7.69 28.18 6.74
CA PRO A 42 -7.51 28.86 5.46
C PRO A 42 -8.75 28.66 4.57
N ASN A 43 -9.12 29.70 3.82
CA ASN A 43 -10.19 29.60 2.83
C ASN A 43 -9.69 28.90 1.56
N LYS A 44 -10.59 28.66 0.59
CA LYS A 44 -10.26 27.97 -0.67
C LYS A 44 -9.09 28.60 -1.41
N GLU A 45 -9.07 29.92 -1.59
CA GLU A 45 -8.01 30.63 -2.31
C GLU A 45 -6.64 30.46 -1.63
N ILE A 46 -6.61 30.50 -0.30
CA ILE A 46 -5.37 30.32 0.48
C ILE A 46 -4.91 28.86 0.42
N LEU A 47 -5.84 27.90 0.50
CA LEU A 47 -5.52 26.48 0.32
C LEU A 47 -4.92 26.23 -1.06
N GLU A 48 -5.44 26.86 -2.12
CA GLU A 48 -4.88 26.77 -3.48
C GLU A 48 -3.47 27.39 -3.58
N LYS A 49 -3.23 28.53 -2.94
CA LYS A 49 -1.88 29.13 -2.87
C LYS A 49 -0.88 28.20 -2.18
N LEU A 50 -1.28 27.63 -1.05
CA LEU A 50 -0.45 26.70 -0.29
C LEU A 50 -0.24 25.39 -1.07
N SER A 51 -1.27 24.87 -1.72
CA SER A 51 -1.18 23.63 -2.52
C SER A 51 -0.21 23.78 -3.68
N ASN A 52 -0.27 24.93 -4.36
CA ASN A 52 0.64 25.26 -5.45
C ASN A 52 2.08 25.44 -4.94
N PHE A 53 2.27 26.14 -3.82
CA PHE A 53 3.60 26.32 -3.23
C PHE A 53 4.26 24.99 -2.85
N PHE A 54 3.52 24.10 -2.20
CA PHE A 54 4.04 22.80 -1.74
C PHE A 54 3.99 21.70 -2.82
N ASN A 55 3.38 21.97 -3.99
CA ASN A 55 3.13 20.99 -5.04
C ASN A 55 2.40 19.73 -4.52
N VAL A 56 1.31 19.94 -3.77
CA VAL A 56 0.45 18.87 -3.20
C VAL A 56 -1.01 19.18 -3.46
N SER A 57 -1.92 18.24 -3.17
CA SER A 57 -3.36 18.49 -3.26
C SER A 57 -3.87 19.31 -2.07
N VAL A 58 -4.95 20.06 -2.27
CA VAL A 58 -5.68 20.74 -1.17
C VAL A 58 -6.13 19.72 -0.12
N SER A 59 -6.64 18.55 -0.54
CA SER A 59 -7.04 17.48 0.38
C SER A 59 -5.89 17.02 1.27
N TYR A 60 -4.65 16.94 0.73
CA TYR A 60 -3.47 16.59 1.51
C TYR A 60 -3.17 17.63 2.59
N ILE A 61 -3.24 18.91 2.25
CA ILE A 61 -3.09 20.00 3.24
C ILE A 61 -4.13 19.86 4.36
N LEU A 62 -5.35 19.48 4.02
CA LEU A 62 -6.44 19.30 4.98
C LEU A 62 -6.34 18.01 5.81
N GLY A 63 -5.37 17.13 5.52
CA GLY A 63 -5.11 15.93 6.30
C GLY A 63 -5.38 14.61 5.59
N ALA A 64 -5.86 14.62 4.34
CA ALA A 64 -5.96 13.40 3.53
C ALA A 64 -4.58 12.77 3.31
N TYR A 65 -4.55 11.50 2.95
CA TYR A 65 -3.33 10.78 2.62
C TYR A 65 -2.85 11.09 1.21
N SER A 66 -1.54 11.06 1.00
CA SER A 66 -0.97 11.01 -0.34
C SER A 66 -0.94 9.57 -0.87
N LYS A 67 -0.91 9.39 -2.19
CA LYS A 67 -0.69 8.06 -2.79
C LYS A 67 0.59 7.41 -2.29
N LYS A 68 1.66 8.20 -2.11
CA LYS A 68 2.96 7.72 -1.61
C LYS A 68 2.83 7.15 -0.20
N GLU A 69 2.14 7.84 0.71
CA GLU A 69 1.92 7.33 2.07
C GLU A 69 1.13 6.02 2.07
N ILE A 70 0.09 5.89 1.25
CA ILE A 70 -0.68 4.65 1.15
C ILE A 70 0.19 3.49 0.65
N LEU A 71 1.03 3.71 -0.36
CA LEU A 71 1.98 2.69 -0.83
C LEU A 71 3.02 2.35 0.24
N GLU A 72 3.47 3.34 1.01
CA GLU A 72 4.41 3.13 2.10
C GLU A 72 3.77 2.32 3.25
N VAL A 73 2.48 2.51 3.54
CA VAL A 73 1.73 1.65 4.47
C VAL A 73 1.67 0.23 3.94
N LEU A 74 1.34 0.03 2.67
CA LEU A 74 1.31 -1.30 2.04
C LEU A 74 2.66 -2.02 2.15
N LYS A 75 3.74 -1.34 1.75
CA LYS A 75 5.12 -1.83 1.87
C LYS A 75 5.49 -2.18 3.31
N ASN A 76 5.21 -1.30 4.26
CA ASN A 76 5.57 -1.53 5.66
C ASN A 76 4.78 -2.68 6.28
N SER A 77 3.51 -2.85 5.90
CA SER A 77 2.72 -4.01 6.30
C SER A 77 3.35 -5.31 5.80
N TYR A 78 3.71 -5.36 4.52
CA TYR A 78 4.42 -6.49 3.93
C TYR A 78 5.70 -6.86 4.70
N ILE A 79 6.55 -5.87 5.01
CA ILE A 79 7.80 -6.07 5.77
C ILE A 79 7.52 -6.52 7.21
N SER A 80 6.48 -5.97 7.84
CA SER A 80 6.16 -6.30 9.23
C SER A 80 5.62 -7.72 9.41
N GLU A 81 4.94 -8.23 8.38
CA GLU A 81 4.38 -9.58 8.37
C GLU A 81 5.45 -10.64 8.08
N SER A 82 6.48 -10.33 7.28
CA SER A 82 7.58 -11.26 6.99
C SER A 82 8.42 -11.63 8.21
N LYS A 83 8.48 -10.76 9.22
CA LYS A 83 9.25 -10.97 10.45
C LYS A 83 8.60 -11.95 11.42
N LYS A 84 7.37 -12.42 11.15
CA LYS A 84 6.61 -13.31 12.03
C LYS A 84 6.72 -14.76 11.55
N SER A 85 7.81 -15.44 11.92
CA SER A 85 8.17 -16.77 11.41
C SER A 85 7.24 -17.91 11.87
N SER A 86 6.50 -17.75 12.97
CA SER A 86 5.71 -18.82 13.61
C SER A 86 4.19 -18.67 13.45
N LEU A 87 3.71 -18.31 12.26
CA LEU A 87 2.27 -18.19 11.99
C LEU A 87 1.70 -19.48 11.41
N SER A 88 0.49 -19.86 11.85
CA SER A 88 -0.28 -20.95 11.23
C SER A 88 -0.65 -20.62 9.78
N TYR A 89 -1.03 -21.63 9.00
CA TYR A 89 -1.41 -21.42 7.59
C TYR A 89 -2.56 -20.43 7.43
N SER A 90 -3.63 -20.60 8.21
CA SER A 90 -4.80 -19.70 8.21
C SER A 90 -4.41 -18.25 8.52
N MET A 91 -3.45 -18.06 9.43
CA MET A 91 -2.94 -16.72 9.74
C MET A 91 -2.11 -16.14 8.59
N LYS A 92 -1.34 -16.95 7.86
CA LYS A 92 -0.54 -16.47 6.71
C LYS A 92 -1.42 -16.00 5.56
N ILE A 93 -2.44 -16.77 5.19
CA ILE A 93 -3.30 -16.42 4.04
C ILE A 93 -4.16 -15.16 4.28
N SER A 94 -4.37 -14.77 5.54
CA SER A 94 -5.07 -13.52 5.88
C SER A 94 -4.18 -12.26 5.77
N LYS A 95 -2.87 -12.41 5.52
CA LYS A 95 -1.92 -11.29 5.52
C LYS A 95 -1.91 -10.51 4.22
N ILE A 96 -1.61 -9.22 4.34
CA ILE A 96 -1.38 -8.35 3.18
C ILE A 96 -0.21 -8.91 2.35
N SER A 97 0.82 -9.43 3.02
CA SER A 97 1.98 -9.98 2.34
C SER A 97 1.66 -11.15 1.43
N TYR A 98 0.73 -12.01 1.84
CA TYR A 98 0.28 -13.14 1.02
C TYR A 98 -0.42 -12.64 -0.26
N ASN A 99 -1.33 -11.67 -0.13
CA ASN A 99 -1.99 -11.09 -1.29
C ASN A 99 -1.00 -10.37 -2.24
N VAL A 100 0.02 -9.71 -1.70
CA VAL A 100 1.10 -9.09 -2.50
C VAL A 100 1.86 -10.14 -3.29
N ASP A 101 2.29 -11.25 -2.64
CA ASP A 101 2.98 -12.36 -3.30
C ASP A 101 2.12 -12.94 -4.44
N LEU A 102 0.84 -13.24 -4.16
CA LEU A 102 -0.09 -13.79 -5.16
C LEU A 102 -0.27 -12.87 -6.37
N ILE A 103 -0.42 -11.56 -6.15
CA ILE A 103 -0.56 -10.60 -7.26
C ILE A 103 0.72 -10.53 -8.09
N CYS A 104 1.88 -10.65 -7.46
CA CYS A 104 3.16 -10.70 -8.18
C CYS A 104 3.32 -12.00 -8.98
N ILE A 105 2.97 -13.15 -8.40
CA ILE A 105 2.95 -14.45 -9.10
C ILE A 105 2.00 -14.40 -10.29
N ALA A 106 0.77 -13.92 -10.09
CA ALA A 106 -0.24 -13.81 -11.15
C ALA A 106 0.19 -12.92 -12.33
N LYS A 107 1.14 -12.01 -12.11
CA LYS A 107 1.73 -11.13 -13.12
C LYS A 107 3.02 -11.70 -13.75
N GLY A 108 3.43 -12.91 -13.37
CA GLY A 108 4.70 -13.50 -13.78
C GLY A 108 5.94 -12.82 -13.19
N LEU A 109 5.79 -12.01 -12.12
CA LEU A 109 6.92 -11.29 -11.51
C LEU A 109 7.69 -12.15 -10.50
N LEU A 110 7.04 -13.18 -9.96
CA LEU A 110 7.60 -14.09 -8.97
C LEU A 110 7.29 -15.53 -9.38
N PRO A 111 8.20 -16.48 -9.13
CA PRO A 111 7.93 -17.89 -9.33
C PRO A 111 6.82 -18.39 -8.40
N TYR A 112 6.01 -19.33 -8.86
CA TYR A 112 4.90 -19.89 -8.08
C TYR A 112 5.36 -20.96 -7.07
N ASP A 113 6.52 -21.57 -7.29
CA ASP A 113 7.07 -22.75 -6.60
C ASP A 113 8.17 -22.39 -5.59
N GLU A 114 8.31 -21.12 -5.24
CA GLU A 114 9.29 -20.71 -4.23
C GLU A 114 8.84 -21.22 -2.83
N PRO A 115 9.67 -22.03 -2.12
CA PRO A 115 9.31 -22.76 -0.90
C PRO A 115 9.38 -21.87 0.36
N ARG A 116 8.77 -20.68 0.27
CA ARG A 116 8.65 -19.72 1.36
C ARG A 116 7.48 -18.77 1.11
N PHE A 117 7.24 -17.89 2.08
CA PHE A 117 6.38 -16.72 1.94
C PHE A 117 7.23 -15.46 1.89
N ASN A 118 6.58 -14.32 1.61
CA ASN A 118 7.23 -13.02 1.54
C ASN A 118 8.32 -13.04 0.46
N LEU A 119 7.88 -13.30 -0.76
CA LEU A 119 8.72 -13.71 -1.89
C LEU A 119 9.60 -12.58 -2.43
N LEU A 120 9.14 -11.32 -2.33
CA LEU A 120 9.88 -10.15 -2.81
C LEU A 120 11.28 -10.04 -2.21
N SER A 121 12.24 -9.70 -3.06
CA SER A 121 13.62 -9.38 -2.68
C SER A 121 13.73 -8.01 -1.99
N GLU A 122 14.82 -7.78 -1.26
CA GLU A 122 15.12 -6.46 -0.67
C GLU A 122 15.18 -5.34 -1.73
N LYS A 123 15.66 -5.67 -2.94
CA LYS A 123 15.73 -4.74 -4.07
C LYS A 123 14.33 -4.27 -4.48
N GLU A 124 13.37 -5.18 -4.57
CA GLU A 124 11.98 -4.85 -4.93
C GLU A 124 11.28 -4.11 -3.78
N ILE A 125 11.44 -4.60 -2.55
CA ILE A 125 10.86 -3.98 -1.35
C ILE A 125 11.28 -2.51 -1.25
N ASN A 126 12.56 -2.21 -1.50
CA ASN A 126 13.09 -0.85 -1.39
C ASN A 126 12.89 0.02 -2.63
N ASN A 127 12.34 -0.53 -3.72
CA ASN A 127 12.06 0.22 -4.94
C ASN A 127 10.62 0.75 -4.96
N ILE A 128 10.43 2.06 -4.73
CA ILE A 128 9.09 2.66 -4.73
C ILE A 128 8.39 2.58 -6.11
N ASP A 129 9.15 2.57 -7.21
CA ASP A 129 8.58 2.46 -8.55
C ASP A 129 8.00 1.06 -8.80
N PHE A 130 8.59 0.02 -8.19
CA PHE A 130 8.01 -1.33 -8.20
C PHE A 130 6.61 -1.31 -7.58
N TRP A 131 6.47 -0.73 -6.39
CA TRP A 131 5.18 -0.64 -5.69
C TRP A 131 4.16 0.19 -6.49
N ASN A 132 4.59 1.33 -7.02
CA ASN A 132 3.71 2.19 -7.81
C ASN A 132 3.25 1.51 -9.12
N LYS A 133 4.18 0.90 -9.87
CA LYS A 133 3.86 0.18 -11.11
C LYS A 133 2.91 -0.98 -10.85
N ASN A 134 3.16 -1.77 -9.81
CA ASN A 134 2.46 -3.02 -9.59
C ASN A 134 1.19 -2.89 -8.75
N PHE A 135 1.09 -1.88 -7.89
CA PHE A 135 -0.01 -1.77 -6.91
C PHE A 135 -0.80 -0.47 -7.02
N SER A 136 -0.56 0.41 -8.00
CA SER A 136 -1.37 1.62 -8.21
C SER A 136 -2.87 1.34 -8.47
N PHE A 137 -3.25 0.11 -8.83
CA PHE A 137 -4.67 -0.27 -8.95
C PHE A 137 -5.45 -0.10 -7.63
N ILE A 138 -4.79 -0.11 -6.46
CA ILE A 138 -5.45 0.07 -5.16
C ILE A 138 -6.19 1.41 -5.09
N PHE A 139 -5.71 2.43 -5.81
CA PHE A 139 -6.34 3.76 -5.85
C PHE A 139 -7.69 3.79 -6.59
N ASN A 140 -8.07 2.68 -7.24
CA ASN A 140 -9.40 2.51 -7.81
C ASN A 140 -10.42 1.99 -6.80
N SER A 141 -9.99 1.49 -5.63
CA SER A 141 -10.90 1.15 -4.53
C SER A 141 -11.55 2.40 -3.97
N ILE A 142 -12.85 2.32 -3.64
CA ILE A 142 -13.62 3.44 -3.08
C ILE A 142 -13.01 3.88 -1.75
N ALA A 143 -12.67 2.93 -0.87
CA ALA A 143 -12.11 3.21 0.45
C ALA A 143 -10.77 3.94 0.32
N VAL A 144 -9.86 3.43 -0.51
CA VAL A 144 -8.56 4.06 -0.75
C VAL A 144 -8.72 5.43 -1.42
N LYS A 145 -9.65 5.56 -2.37
CA LYS A 145 -9.97 6.84 -3.01
C LYS A 145 -10.43 7.87 -1.98
N TRP A 146 -11.24 7.48 -0.99
CA TRP A 146 -11.65 8.38 0.08
C TRP A 146 -10.48 8.79 0.96
N LEU A 147 -9.59 7.88 1.34
CA LEU A 147 -8.39 8.20 2.12
C LEU A 147 -7.52 9.30 1.46
N ILE A 148 -7.44 9.32 0.13
CA ILE A 148 -6.61 10.31 -0.59
C ILE A 148 -7.34 11.58 -1.04
N THR A 149 -8.68 11.59 -0.97
CA THR A 149 -9.49 12.74 -1.43
C THR A 149 -10.19 13.49 -0.30
N LYS A 150 -10.39 12.85 0.84
CA LYS A 150 -11.12 13.40 1.98
C LYS A 150 -10.23 13.43 3.23
N PRO A 151 -10.27 14.50 4.04
CA PRO A 151 -9.55 14.57 5.31
C PRO A 151 -10.30 13.73 6.35
N LEU A 152 -10.14 12.40 6.25
CA LEU A 152 -10.74 11.43 7.16
C LEU A 152 -9.84 11.24 8.38
N ASP A 153 -10.46 11.08 9.55
CA ASP A 153 -9.78 10.63 10.77
C ASP A 153 -9.67 9.10 10.73
N ALA A 154 -8.87 8.59 9.79
CA ALA A 154 -8.67 7.16 9.60
C ALA A 154 -7.58 6.65 10.54
N THR A 155 -7.89 5.59 11.27
CA THR A 155 -6.90 4.85 12.06
C THR A 155 -5.97 4.07 11.13
N LYS A 156 -4.86 3.56 11.69
CA LYS A 156 -3.98 2.65 10.95
C LYS A 156 -4.75 1.42 10.47
N GLU A 157 -5.66 0.87 11.27
CA GLU A 157 -6.43 -0.32 10.88
C GLU A 157 -7.39 -0.03 9.73
N ASP A 158 -8.04 1.14 9.71
CA ASP A 158 -8.92 1.54 8.60
C ASP A 158 -8.16 1.57 7.25
N ILE A 159 -6.91 2.01 7.26
CA ILE A 159 -6.06 2.00 6.06
C ILE A 159 -5.72 0.56 5.65
N LEU A 160 -5.40 -0.30 6.62
CA LEU A 160 -5.08 -1.71 6.36
C LEU A 160 -6.28 -2.46 5.79
N ASP A 161 -7.48 -2.23 6.31
CA ASP A 161 -8.71 -2.81 5.80
C ASP A 161 -9.01 -2.34 4.37
N ALA A 162 -8.86 -1.04 4.09
CA ALA A 162 -9.01 -0.51 2.74
C ALA A 162 -8.01 -1.15 1.75
N LEU A 163 -6.78 -1.42 2.19
CA LEU A 163 -5.76 -2.10 1.40
C LEU A 163 -6.11 -3.57 1.18
N ARG A 164 -6.52 -4.31 2.22
CA ARG A 164 -6.92 -5.72 2.12
C ARG A 164 -8.06 -5.90 1.13
N ASP A 165 -9.10 -5.07 1.22
CA ASP A 165 -10.23 -5.08 0.29
C ASP A 165 -9.81 -4.81 -1.16
N ALA A 166 -8.95 -3.81 -1.38
CA ALA A 166 -8.46 -3.48 -2.71
C ALA A 166 -7.62 -4.62 -3.33
N LEU A 167 -6.77 -5.26 -2.53
CA LEU A 167 -5.96 -6.40 -2.96
C LEU A 167 -6.83 -7.62 -3.26
N ALA A 168 -7.76 -7.98 -2.37
CA ALA A 168 -8.69 -9.09 -2.55
C ALA A 168 -9.55 -8.92 -3.80
N THR A 169 -10.08 -7.71 -4.02
CA THR A 169 -10.85 -7.38 -5.24
C THR A 169 -10.02 -7.54 -6.51
N LYS A 170 -8.71 -7.24 -6.46
CA LYS A 170 -7.82 -7.46 -7.60
C LYS A 170 -7.56 -8.95 -7.83
N LEU A 171 -7.34 -9.73 -6.77
CA LEU A 171 -7.14 -11.18 -6.86
C LEU A 171 -8.36 -11.89 -7.47
N LEU A 172 -9.58 -11.56 -7.01
CA LEU A 172 -10.82 -12.12 -7.58
C LEU A 172 -10.96 -11.89 -9.09
N LYS A 173 -10.38 -10.80 -9.62
CA LYS A 173 -10.35 -10.55 -11.07
C LYS A 173 -9.28 -11.39 -11.77
N LEU A 174 -8.10 -11.53 -11.16
CA LEU A 174 -6.99 -12.32 -11.71
C LEU A 174 -7.31 -13.82 -11.72
N GLU A 175 -7.99 -14.33 -10.70
CA GLU A 175 -8.47 -15.73 -10.63
C GLU A 175 -9.44 -16.11 -11.75
N ARG A 176 -10.06 -15.12 -12.40
CA ARG A 176 -10.98 -15.30 -13.52
C ARG A 176 -10.35 -14.95 -14.87
N ASP A 177 -9.11 -14.47 -14.86
CA ASP A 177 -8.38 -14.05 -16.05
C ASP A 177 -7.57 -15.23 -16.59
N ASP A 178 -8.12 -15.87 -17.63
CA ASP A 178 -7.56 -17.03 -18.33
C ASP A 178 -6.78 -16.63 -19.59
N LYS A 179 -6.46 -15.35 -19.75
CA LYS A 179 -5.72 -14.86 -20.90
C LYS A 179 -4.22 -14.90 -20.63
N ASP A 180 -3.51 -15.58 -21.52
CA ASP A 180 -2.05 -15.59 -21.53
C ASP A 180 -1.48 -14.17 -21.60
N GLN A 181 -0.33 -14.02 -20.95
CA GLN A 181 0.39 -12.77 -20.81
C GLN A 181 1.61 -12.77 -21.74
N LYS A 182 2.18 -11.57 -21.95
CA LYS A 182 3.45 -11.39 -22.67
C LYS A 182 4.41 -10.54 -21.85
N ASP A 183 5.63 -11.02 -21.69
CA ASP A 183 6.76 -10.19 -21.26
C ASP A 183 7.79 -10.12 -22.39
N GLY A 184 7.85 -8.96 -23.05
CA GLY A 184 8.63 -8.79 -24.28
C GLY A 184 8.20 -9.78 -25.37
N LYS A 185 9.02 -10.82 -25.58
CA LYS A 185 8.78 -11.87 -26.59
C LYS A 185 8.36 -13.21 -25.98
N GLU A 186 8.41 -13.35 -24.67
CA GLU A 186 8.08 -14.59 -23.98
C GLU A 186 6.59 -14.63 -23.62
N TRP A 187 6.00 -15.80 -23.84
CA TRP A 187 4.65 -16.09 -23.39
C TRP A 187 4.70 -16.52 -21.93
N ILE A 188 3.79 -15.96 -21.15
CA ILE A 188 3.63 -16.27 -19.73
C ILE A 188 2.21 -16.81 -19.58
N GLU A 189 2.04 -17.84 -18.75
CA GLU A 189 0.72 -18.40 -18.47
C GLU A 189 -0.25 -17.34 -17.94
N SER A 190 -1.54 -17.64 -18.07
CA SER A 190 -2.58 -16.75 -17.59
C SER A 190 -2.48 -16.51 -16.07
N PRO A 191 -2.95 -15.35 -15.56
CA PRO A 191 -2.97 -15.09 -14.13
C PRO A 191 -3.68 -16.18 -13.33
N LYS A 192 -4.79 -16.70 -13.85
CA LYS A 192 -5.54 -17.81 -13.25
C LYS A 192 -4.70 -19.07 -13.11
N GLU A 193 -3.98 -19.47 -14.15
CA GLU A 193 -3.13 -20.67 -14.12
C GLU A 193 -1.97 -20.53 -13.13
N LEU A 194 -1.30 -19.38 -13.11
CA LEU A 194 -0.21 -19.12 -12.16
C LEU A 194 -0.68 -19.16 -10.70
N LEU A 195 -1.88 -18.62 -10.43
CA LEU A 195 -2.49 -18.70 -9.10
C LEU A 195 -2.88 -20.15 -8.73
N GLN A 196 -3.42 -20.92 -9.67
CA GLN A 196 -3.73 -22.33 -9.45
C GLN A 196 -2.46 -23.13 -9.14
N LYS A 197 -1.39 -22.94 -9.92
CA LYS A 197 -0.09 -23.58 -9.67
C LYS A 197 0.47 -23.23 -8.30
N ARG A 198 0.36 -21.97 -7.87
CA ARG A 198 0.77 -21.56 -6.51
C ARG A 198 -0.06 -22.27 -5.44
N GLN A 199 -1.38 -22.39 -5.65
CA GLN A 199 -2.25 -23.06 -4.69
C GLN A 199 -1.93 -24.56 -4.59
N ASP A 200 -1.72 -25.23 -5.73
CA ASP A 200 -1.35 -26.64 -5.79
C ASP A 200 0.00 -26.87 -5.11
N PHE A 201 1.00 -26.03 -5.42
CA PHE A 201 2.28 -26.03 -4.73
C PHE A 201 2.12 -25.89 -3.21
N ILE A 202 1.36 -24.90 -2.73
CA ILE A 202 1.13 -24.74 -1.28
C ILE A 202 0.45 -25.97 -0.67
N ASN A 203 -0.54 -26.56 -1.36
CA ASN A 203 -1.27 -27.74 -0.87
C ASN A 203 -0.34 -28.95 -0.68
N GLU A 204 0.68 -29.13 -1.53
CA GLU A 204 1.70 -30.17 -1.39
C GLU A 204 2.55 -30.01 -0.11
N HIS A 205 2.54 -28.81 0.49
CA HIS A 205 3.34 -28.47 1.67
C HIS A 205 2.48 -28.26 2.93
N ILE A 206 1.17 -28.53 2.87
CA ILE A 206 0.28 -28.50 4.03
C ILE A 206 0.29 -29.87 4.71
N PHE A 207 0.57 -29.86 6.01
CA PHE A 207 0.56 -31.03 6.88
C PHE A 207 -0.40 -30.79 8.05
N ILE A 208 -0.82 -31.86 8.72
CA ILE A 208 -1.68 -31.82 9.91
C ILE A 208 -0.82 -32.12 11.13
N ASP A 209 -0.90 -31.28 12.17
CA ASP A 209 -0.19 -31.50 13.44
C ASP A 209 -0.94 -32.50 14.34
N GLU A 210 -0.39 -32.76 15.53
CA GLU A 210 -0.95 -33.73 16.50
C GLU A 210 -2.35 -33.34 16.99
N ASP A 211 -2.68 -32.04 16.94
CA ASP A 211 -3.97 -31.48 17.36
C ASP A 211 -5.00 -31.44 16.21
N GLY A 212 -4.61 -31.84 15.00
CA GLY A 212 -5.48 -31.83 13.81
C GLY A 212 -5.48 -30.51 13.04
N GLU A 213 -4.59 -29.57 13.38
CA GLU A 213 -4.53 -28.25 12.75
C GLU A 213 -3.58 -28.24 11.54
N PRO A 214 -3.98 -27.59 10.42
CA PRO A 214 -3.13 -27.50 9.24
C PRO A 214 -1.99 -26.48 9.42
N PHE A 215 -0.76 -26.92 9.14
CA PHE A 215 0.43 -26.08 9.09
C PHE A 215 1.21 -26.31 7.80
N ILE A 216 2.08 -25.34 7.45
CA ILE A 216 2.96 -25.46 6.28
C ILE A 216 4.38 -25.75 6.73
N ASP A 217 5.00 -26.74 6.09
CA ASP A 217 6.42 -27.05 6.28
C ASP A 217 7.09 -27.33 4.93
N PHE A 218 7.86 -26.37 4.45
CA PHE A 218 8.55 -26.48 3.18
C PHE A 218 9.73 -27.46 3.19
N ASN A 219 10.19 -27.93 4.36
CA ASN A 219 11.33 -28.85 4.44
C ASN A 219 10.93 -30.32 4.36
N LYS A 220 9.63 -30.63 4.42
CA LYS A 220 9.10 -32.01 4.43
C LYS A 220 8.83 -32.57 3.03
N THR A 221 9.05 -31.76 2.01
CA THR A 221 8.88 -32.09 0.59
C THR A 221 10.24 -32.05 -0.09
N ASN A 222 10.44 -32.92 -1.09
CA ASN A 222 11.67 -32.92 -1.88
C ASN A 222 11.55 -31.85 -2.99
N TYR A 223 11.83 -30.59 -2.66
CA TYR A 223 12.02 -29.50 -3.61
C TYR A 223 13.40 -28.85 -3.40
#